data_AF-A0A944KHM3-F1
#
_entry.id   AF-A0A944KHM3-F1
#
_cell.length_a   1.000
_cell.length_b   1.000
_cell.length_c   1.000
_cell.angle_alpha   90.00
_cell.angle_beta   90.00
_cell.angle_gamma   90.00
#
_symmetry.space_group_name_H-M   'P 1'
#
loop_
_entity.id
_entity.type
_entity.pdbx_description
1 polymer ?
#
loop_
_entity_poly.entity_id
_entity_poly.type
_entity_poly.pdbx_seq_one_letter_code
_entity_poly.pdbx_strand_id
1 'polypeptide(L)' 'MVQPHSIAWEHPNETTWTADIGGVDIGTIHVGAQYELETVSGQIRGSHNSLSSAQAQLDAWNSWSAQAQ' A
#
# COMPACT_ATOMS: atom_id res chain seq x y z
N MET A 1 -1.01 -18.68 -14.06
CA MET A 1 -1.23 -17.22 -14.09
C MET A 1 -1.54 -16.83 -12.65
N VAL A 2 -0.56 -16.29 -11.92
CA VAL A 2 -0.82 -15.77 -10.57
C VAL A 2 -1.75 -14.57 -10.77
N GLN A 3 -2.95 -14.62 -10.20
CA GLN A 3 -3.80 -13.44 -10.21
C GLN A 3 -3.08 -12.41 -9.34
N PRO A 4 -2.80 -11.20 -9.83
CA PRO A 4 -2.30 -10.16 -8.96
C PRO A 4 -3.38 -10.00 -7.90
N HIS A 5 -3.08 -10.41 -6.67
CA HIS A 5 -4.00 -10.23 -5.57
C HIS A 5 -4.27 -8.73 -5.49
N SER A 6 -5.47 -8.34 -5.89
CA SER A 6 -5.84 -6.94 -5.99
C SER A 6 -5.82 -6.38 -4.57
N ILE A 7 -5.03 -5.34 -4.38
CA ILE A 7 -4.96 -4.67 -3.09
C ILE A 7 -6.33 -4.06 -2.82
N ALA A 8 -6.95 -4.49 -1.74
CA ALA A 8 -8.12 -3.82 -1.21
C ALA A 8 -7.64 -2.68 -0.29
N TRP A 9 -8.29 -1.53 -0.42
CA TRP A 9 -7.96 -0.34 0.34
C TRP A 9 -9.09 -0.07 1.32
N GLU A 10 -8.76 -0.17 2.59
CA GLU A 10 -9.64 0.18 3.69
C GLU A 10 -9.30 1.58 4.20
N HIS A 11 -10.31 2.36 4.57
CA HIS A 11 -10.14 3.71 5.10
C HIS A 11 -10.67 3.74 6.53
N PRO A 12 -9.91 3.23 7.51
CA PRO A 12 -10.38 3.12 8.90
C PRO A 12 -10.67 4.48 9.56
N ASN A 13 -10.04 5.56 9.09
CA ASN A 13 -10.28 6.92 9.53
C ASN A 13 -9.87 7.92 8.44
N GLU A 14 -10.31 9.18 8.56
CA GLU A 14 -10.07 10.25 7.56
C GLU A 14 -8.60 10.43 7.15
N THR A 15 -7.65 10.07 8.01
CA THR A 15 -6.22 10.30 7.82
C THR A 15 -5.40 9.04 7.57
N THR A 16 -6.01 7.86 7.48
CA THR A 16 -5.26 6.60 7.38
C THR A 16 -5.93 5.67 6.40
N TRP A 17 -5.18 5.23 5.40
CA TRP A 17 -5.59 4.20 4.45
C TRP A 17 -4.77 2.94 4.69
N THR A 18 -5.41 1.79 4.79
CA THR A 18 -4.76 0.50 5.01
C THR A 18 -4.95 -0.34 3.76
N ALA A 19 -3.90 -1.03 3.34
CA ALA A 19 -3.90 -1.89 2.17
C ALA A 19 -3.92 -3.34 2.64
N ASP A 20 -4.98 -4.08 2.29
CA ASP A 20 -5.11 -5.49 2.61
C ASP A 20 -5.07 -6.37 1.35
N ILE A 21 -4.54 -7.59 1.54
CA ILE A 21 -4.64 -8.67 0.57
C ILE A 21 -5.22 -9.88 1.28
N GLY A 22 -6.48 -10.20 0.95
CA GLY A 22 -7.14 -11.39 1.49
C GLY A 22 -7.22 -11.36 3.02
N GLY A 23 -7.37 -10.18 3.62
CA GLY A 23 -7.42 -9.99 5.07
C GLY A 23 -6.06 -9.88 5.76
N VAL A 24 -4.96 -9.78 5.01
CA VAL A 24 -3.61 -9.50 5.54
C VAL A 24 -3.25 -8.07 5.20
N ASP A 25 -3.01 -7.23 6.22
CA ASP A 25 -2.47 -5.89 6.02
C ASP A 25 -1.04 -5.98 5.45
N ILE A 26 -0.80 -5.26 4.36
CA ILE A 26 0.49 -5.21 3.68
C ILE A 26 1.10 -3.81 3.74
N GLY A 27 0.33 -2.78 4.11
CA GLY A 27 0.86 -1.44 4.26
C GLY A 27 -0.20 -0.40 4.60
N THR A 28 0.28 0.73 5.09
CA THR A 28 -0.55 1.84 5.53
C THR A 28 -0.08 3.14 4.86
N ILE A 29 -1.02 3.99 4.47
CA ILE A 29 -0.78 5.36 4.05
C ILE A 29 -1.34 6.30 5.11
N HIS A 30 -0.48 7.12 5.69
CA HIS A 30 -0.87 8.19 6.59
C HIS A 30 -0.98 9.52 5.84
N VAL A 31 -2.09 10.20 6.03
CA VAL A 31 -2.37 11.52 5.45
C VAL A 31 -2.07 12.59 6.51
N GLY A 32 -0.96 13.30 6.30
CA GLY A 32 -0.57 14.45 7.10
C GLY A 32 -0.39 15.69 6.22
N ALA A 33 0.83 16.22 6.17
CA ALA A 33 1.22 17.23 5.18
C ALA A 33 1.41 16.64 3.77
N GLN A 34 1.71 15.34 3.70
CA GLN A 34 1.87 14.53 2.50
C GLN A 34 1.24 13.15 2.76
N TYR A 35 1.16 12.33 1.71
CA TYR A 35 0.74 10.92 1.78
C TYR A 35 1.97 10.06 2.03
N GLU A 36 2.15 9.62 3.26
CA GLU A 36 3.27 8.77 3.67
C GLU A 36 2.85 7.31 3.61
N LEU A 37 3.39 6.57 2.65
CA LEU A 37 3.26 5.11 2.56
C LEU A 37 4.31 4.45 3.44
N GLU A 38 3.91 3.42 4.19
CA GLU A 38 4.78 2.50 4.91
C GLU A 38 4.23 1.07 4.81
N THR A 39 5.06 0.09 4.44
CA THR A 39 4.64 -1.33 4.49
C THR A 39 4.75 -1.88 5.91
N VAL A 40 3.96 -2.90 6.25
CA VAL A 40 3.99 -3.55 7.58
C VAL A 40 5.39 -4.06 7.93
N SER A 41 6.12 -4.56 6.93
CA SER A 41 7.51 -5.03 7.10
C SER A 41 8.54 -3.90 7.16
N GLY A 42 8.15 -2.63 7.00
CA GLY A 42 9.03 -1.46 6.94
C GLY A 42 9.97 -1.43 5.73
N GLN A 43 9.77 -2.30 4.74
CA GLN A 43 10.67 -2.44 3.59
C GLN A 43 10.48 -1.33 2.55
N ILE A 44 9.26 -0.81 2.44
CA ILE A 44 8.91 0.29 1.56
C ILE A 44 8.38 1.41 2.42
N ARG A 45 9.00 2.58 2.26
CA ARG A 45 8.52 3.83 2.80
C ARG A 45 8.67 4.93 1.77
N GLY A 46 7.64 5.74 1.59
CA GLY A 46 7.67 6.83 0.62
C GLY A 46 6.73 7.96 1.01
N SER A 47 7.09 9.19 0.63
CA SER A 47 6.24 10.36 0.80
C SER A 47 5.79 10.84 -0.56
N HIS A 48 4.50 11.07 -0.72
CA HIS A 48 3.88 11.44 -1.99
C HIS A 48 2.95 12.65 -1.81
N ASN A 49 2.81 13.46 -2.86
CA ASN A 49 1.87 14.59 -2.85
C ASN A 49 0.42 14.17 -3.12
N SER A 50 0.17 12.91 -3.49
CA SER A 50 -1.16 12.40 -3.84
C SER A 50 -1.35 10.95 -3.38
N LEU A 51 -2.56 10.62 -2.91
CA LEU A 51 -2.95 9.27 -2.52
C LEU A 51 -2.68 8.25 -3.64
N SER A 52 -3.08 8.57 -4.87
CA SER A 52 -2.92 7.66 -6.02
C SER A 52 -1.45 7.30 -6.29
N SER A 53 -0.51 8.22 -6.06
CA SER A 53 0.92 7.93 -6.21
C SER A 53 1.43 6.97 -5.13
N ALA A 54 0.99 7.15 -3.89
CA ALA A 54 1.30 6.23 -2.80
C ALA A 54 0.70 4.84 -3.05
N GLN A 55 -0.56 4.77 -3.50
CA GLN A 55 -1.21 3.50 -3.84
C GLN A 55 -0.50 2.79 -5.01
N ALA A 56 -0.10 3.52 -6.04
CA ALA A 56 0.62 2.96 -7.20
C ALA A 56 2.00 2.42 -6.82
N GLN A 57 2.71 3.06 -5.88
CA GLN A 57 3.99 2.54 -5.39
C GLN A 57 3.80 1.20 -4.66
N LEU A 58 2.77 1.08 -3.81
CA LEU A 58 2.47 -0.17 -3.12
C LEU A 58 2.03 -1.27 -4.08
N ASP A 59 1.20 -0.94 -5.07
CA ASP A 59 0.76 -1.87 -6.12
C ASP A 59 1.95 -2.42 -6.92
N ALA A 60 2.85 -1.54 -7.36
CA ALA A 60 4.05 -1.93 -8.08
C ALA A 60 4.97 -2.84 -7.23
N TRP A 61 5.15 -2.52 -5.95
CA TRP A 61 5.92 -3.35 -5.03
C TRP A 61 5.27 -4.73 -4.82
N ASN A 62 3.96 -4.78 -4.59
CA ASN A 62 3.22 -6.02 -4.42
C ASN A 62 3.33 -6.90 -5.67
N SER A 63 3.16 -6.32 -6.86
CA SER A 63 3.31 -7.01 -8.14
C SER A 63 4.72 -7.60 -8.33
N TRP A 64 5.76 -6.86 -7.92
CA TRP A 64 7.13 -7.35 -7.95
C TRP A 64 7.39 -8.46 -6.91
N SER A 65 6.92 -8.27 -5.67
CA SER A 65 7.07 -9.24 -4.59
C SER A 65 6.36 -10.56 -4.90
N ALA A 66 5.15 -10.50 -5.49
CA ALA A 66 4.40 -11.68 -5.90
C ALA A 66 5.07 -12.46 -7.04
N GLN A 67 5.93 -11.82 -7.85
CA GLN A 67 6.71 -12.48 -8.90
C GLN A 67 8.03 -13.06 -8.38
N ALA A 68 8.51 -12.60 -7.22
CA ALA A 68 9.74 -13.05 -6.60
C ALA A 68 9.57 -14.32 -5.74
N GLN A 69 8.33 -14.78 -5.54
CA GLN A 69 7.98 -16.05 -4.87
C GLN A 69 7.81 -17.19 -5.86
#